data_AF-A0A3R6NML8-F1
#
_entry.id   AF-A0A3R6NML8-F1
#
_cell.length_a   1.000
_cell.length_b   1.000
_cell.length_c   1.000
_cell.angle_alpha   90.00
_cell.angle_beta   90.00
_cell.angle_gamma   90.00
#
_symmetry.space_group_name_H-M   'P 1'
#
loop_
_entity.id
_entity.type
_entity.pdbx_description
1 polymer ?
#
loop_
_entity_poly.entity_id
_entity_poly.type
_entity_poly.pdbx_seq_one_letter_code
_entity_poly.pdbx_strand_id
1 'polypeptide(L)'
;MNDNIFENIMLLVIDGTNSTDPDTSELAIDVLKSAIRYAKYRMDFAINDNAWKMENDKYRTSAHNRFMDCLNIYLRYLKNSGMKVIDLSEYDRKTLGDIACYIAYKAAILQR
;
A
#
# COMPACT_ATOMS: atom_id res chain seq x y z
N MET A 1 -11.53 13.01 -6.00
CA MET A 1 -10.64 11.90 -5.63
C MET A 1 -11.11 10.72 -6.48
N ASN A 2 -10.22 10.04 -7.22
CA ASN A 2 -10.62 8.93 -8.10
C ASN A 2 -10.91 7.68 -7.25
N ASP A 3 -12.01 7.69 -6.49
CA ASP A 3 -12.35 6.65 -5.50
C ASP A 3 -12.37 5.24 -6.10
N ASN A 4 -12.63 5.13 -7.40
CA ASN A 4 -12.58 3.89 -8.17
C ASN A 4 -11.18 3.22 -8.12
N ILE A 5 -10.09 4.00 -8.19
CA ILE A 5 -8.75 3.42 -8.29
C ILE A 5 -8.24 2.89 -6.94
N PHE A 6 -8.54 3.62 -5.86
CA PHE A 6 -8.17 3.25 -4.50
C PHE A 6 -8.88 1.97 -4.10
N GLU A 7 -10.18 1.87 -4.40
CA GLU A 7 -10.97 0.67 -4.14
C GLU A 7 -10.48 -0.52 -4.97
N ASN A 8 -10.19 -0.34 -6.27
CA ASN A 8 -9.71 -1.45 -7.10
C ASN A 8 -8.38 -2.03 -6.60
N ILE A 9 -7.41 -1.18 -6.25
CA ILE A 9 -6.12 -1.66 -5.72
C ILE A 9 -6.34 -2.33 -4.36
N MET A 10 -7.18 -1.76 -3.50
CA MET A 10 -7.49 -2.35 -2.20
C MET A 10 -8.13 -3.72 -2.35
N LEU A 11 -9.13 -3.87 -3.23
CA LEU A 11 -9.78 -5.16 -3.51
C LEU A 11 -8.77 -6.20 -4.03
N LEU A 12 -7.92 -5.82 -4.99
CA LEU A 12 -6.85 -6.71 -5.48
C LEU A 12 -5.97 -7.21 -4.34
N VAL A 13 -5.53 -6.32 -3.45
CA VAL A 13 -4.69 -6.70 -2.31
C VAL A 13 -5.44 -7.62 -1.34
N ILE A 14 -6.68 -7.28 -0.95
CA ILE A 14 -7.45 -8.08 0.01
C ILE A 14 -7.82 -9.45 -0.55
N ASP A 15 -8.30 -9.52 -1.80
CA ASP A 15 -8.58 -10.80 -2.47
C ASP A 15 -7.30 -11.63 -2.60
N GLY A 16 -6.19 -10.97 -2.96
CA GLY A 16 -4.87 -11.56 -3.02
C GLY A 16 -4.46 -12.23 -1.70
N THR A 17 -4.71 -11.60 -0.54
CA THR A 17 -4.37 -12.20 0.76
C THR A 17 -5.10 -13.52 1.01
N ASN A 18 -6.28 -13.73 0.41
CA ASN A 18 -7.08 -14.94 0.52
C ASN A 18 -6.88 -15.91 -0.65
N SER A 19 -5.93 -15.64 -1.55
CA SER A 19 -5.65 -16.50 -2.71
C SER A 19 -5.18 -17.90 -2.27
N THR A 20 -5.60 -18.91 -3.01
CA THR A 20 -5.08 -20.28 -2.87
C THR A 20 -3.70 -20.46 -3.50
N ASP A 21 -3.28 -19.52 -4.36
CA ASP A 21 -1.91 -19.46 -4.88
C ASP A 21 -0.98 -18.84 -3.82
N PRO A 22 0.02 -19.61 -3.31
CA PRO A 22 0.90 -19.14 -2.24
C PRO A 22 1.67 -17.87 -2.60
N ASP A 23 2.14 -17.75 -3.84
CA ASP A 23 2.92 -16.59 -4.28
C ASP A 23 2.05 -15.32 -4.30
N THR A 24 0.84 -15.40 -4.87
CA THR A 24 -0.13 -14.30 -4.84
C THR A 24 -0.46 -13.90 -3.41
N SER A 25 -0.71 -14.86 -2.51
CA SER A 25 -1.03 -14.61 -1.12
C SER A 25 0.13 -13.92 -0.38
N GLU A 26 1.34 -14.44 -0.52
CA GLU A 26 2.54 -13.87 0.11
C GLU A 26 2.79 -12.43 -0.35
N LEU A 27 2.76 -12.18 -1.66
CA LEU A 27 2.99 -10.85 -2.22
C LEU A 27 1.91 -9.85 -1.77
N ALA A 28 0.64 -10.25 -1.75
CA ALA A 28 -0.45 -9.40 -1.28
C ALA A 28 -0.33 -9.09 0.22
N ILE A 29 0.05 -10.07 1.04
CA ILE A 29 0.31 -9.89 2.47
C ILE A 29 1.47 -8.89 2.68
N ASP A 30 2.51 -8.95 1.86
CA ASP A 30 3.63 -8.01 1.90
C ASP A 30 3.23 -6.58 1.55
N VAL A 31 2.34 -6.40 0.57
CA VAL A 31 1.72 -5.10 0.27
C VAL A 31 0.93 -4.59 1.48
N LEU A 32 0.08 -5.43 2.08
CA LEU A 32 -0.74 -5.03 3.23
C LEU A 32 0.13 -4.64 4.44
N LYS A 33 1.15 -5.45 4.78
CA LYS A 33 2.08 -5.16 5.89
C LYS A 33 2.82 -3.85 5.68
N SER A 34 3.34 -3.62 4.46
CA SER A 34 4.08 -2.40 4.14
C SER A 34 3.18 -1.16 4.10
N ALA A 35 1.94 -1.28 3.60
CA ALA A 35 0.93 -0.24 3.63
C ALA A 35 0.59 0.19 5.07
N ILE A 36 0.32 -0.78 5.95
CA ILE A 36 0.05 -0.53 7.38
C ILE A 36 1.24 0.17 8.03
N ARG A 37 2.47 -0.28 7.76
CA ARG A 37 3.68 0.33 8.32
C ARG A 37 3.82 1.80 7.88
N TYR A 38 3.61 2.10 6.61
CA TYR A 38 3.67 3.48 6.12
C TYR A 38 2.53 4.35 6.68
N ALA A 39 1.31 3.81 6.76
CA ALA A 39 0.14 4.49 7.32
C ALA A 39 0.37 4.89 8.79
N LYS A 40 1.01 4.04 9.60
CA LYS A 40 1.40 4.38 10.98
C LYS A 40 2.27 5.63 11.04
N TYR A 41 3.32 5.73 10.21
CA TYR A 41 4.12 6.95 10.15
C TYR A 41 3.31 8.17 9.68
N ARG A 42 2.36 8.02 8.75
CA ARG A 42 1.47 9.12 8.34
C ARG A 42 0.59 9.61 9.49
N MET A 43 0.10 8.69 10.31
CA MET A 43 -0.67 9.00 11.53
C MET A 43 0.22 9.70 12.56
N ASP A 44 1.43 9.18 12.82
CA ASP A 44 2.37 9.81 13.76
C ASP A 44 2.76 11.23 13.31
N PHE A 45 2.98 11.44 12.01
CA PHE A 45 3.24 12.76 11.42
C PHE A 45 2.07 13.74 11.61
N ALA A 46 0.84 13.26 11.79
CA ALA A 46 -0.33 14.13 11.99
C ALA A 46 -0.41 14.69 13.41
N ILE A 47 0.16 13.99 14.40
CA ILE A 47 0.02 14.33 15.83
C ILE A 47 1.32 14.85 16.48
N ASN A 48 2.47 14.64 15.84
CA ASN A 48 3.77 15.11 16.34
C ASN A 48 4.18 16.49 15.77
N ASP A 49 5.18 17.11 16.39
CA ASP A 49 5.71 18.42 16.02
C ASP A 49 6.73 18.36 14.85
N ASN A 50 7.25 19.51 14.44
CA ASN A 50 8.19 19.59 13.31
C ASN A 50 9.56 18.97 13.63
N ALA A 51 10.04 19.08 14.87
CA ALA A 51 11.34 18.52 15.26
C ALA A 51 11.32 16.99 15.16
N TRP A 52 10.26 16.36 15.70
CA TRP A 52 10.05 14.93 15.58
C TRP A 52 9.89 14.49 14.12
N LYS A 53 9.13 15.24 13.31
CA LYS A 53 8.96 14.94 11.88
C LYS A 53 10.29 14.97 11.14
N MET A 54 11.15 15.96 11.41
CA MET A 54 12.47 16.05 10.78
C MET A 54 13.36 14.84 11.12
N GLU A 55 13.36 14.40 12.38
CA GLU A 55 14.14 13.24 12.82
C GLU A 55 13.62 11.92 12.20
N ASN A 56 12.30 11.82 12.01
CA ASN A 56 11.62 10.61 11.58
C ASN A 56 11.32 10.53 10.07
N ASP A 57 11.58 11.59 9.30
CA ASP A 57 11.27 11.65 7.87
C ASP A 57 11.96 10.55 7.06
N LYS A 58 13.21 10.22 7.40
CA LYS A 58 13.96 9.13 6.78
C LYS A 58 13.27 7.78 6.92
N TYR A 59 12.66 7.50 8.07
CA TYR A 59 11.95 6.25 8.33
C TYR A 59 10.61 6.18 7.59
N ARG A 60 9.86 7.29 7.58
CA ARG A 60 8.64 7.42 6.77
C ARG A 60 8.94 7.22 5.29
N THR A 61 10.01 7.85 4.79
CA THR A 61 10.45 7.76 3.39
C THR A 61 10.87 6.34 3.03
N SER A 62 11.60 5.65 3.92
CA SER A 62 11.95 4.24 3.76
C SER A 62 10.72 3.32 3.75
N ALA A 63 9.77 3.52 4.67
CA ALA A 63 8.51 2.76 4.70
C ALA A 63 7.69 2.97 3.41
N HIS A 64 7.67 4.20 2.88
CA HIS A 64 6.99 4.51 1.63
C HIS A 64 7.63 3.78 0.44
N ASN A 65 8.96 3.81 0.34
CA ASN A 65 9.69 3.09 -0.72
C ASN A 65 9.35 1.60 -0.66
N ARG A 66 9.40 1.00 0.53
CA ARG A 66 9.07 -0.41 0.70
C ARG A 66 7.65 -0.74 0.27
N PHE A 67 6.66 0.11 0.60
CA PHE A 67 5.29 -0.07 0.12
C PHE A 67 5.20 -0.06 -1.41
N MET A 68 5.82 0.92 -2.06
CA MET A 68 5.80 1.01 -3.53
C MET A 68 6.51 -0.19 -4.17
N ASP A 69 7.63 -0.64 -3.61
CA ASP A 69 8.34 -1.83 -4.09
C ASP A 69 7.45 -3.09 -4.00
N CYS A 70 6.83 -3.33 -2.83
CA CYS A 70 5.90 -4.45 -2.64
C CYS A 70 4.73 -4.37 -3.63
N LEU A 71 4.11 -3.20 -3.79
CA LEU A 71 2.97 -3.03 -4.68
C LEU A 71 3.37 -3.25 -6.15
N ASN A 72 4.52 -2.72 -6.57
CA ASN A 72 5.04 -2.92 -7.92
C ASN A 72 5.34 -4.39 -8.22
N ILE A 73 5.96 -5.12 -7.26
CA ILE A 73 6.24 -6.54 -7.41
C ILE A 73 4.94 -7.33 -7.54
N TYR A 74 3.97 -7.07 -6.66
CA TYR A 74 2.67 -7.74 -6.67
C TYR A 74 1.90 -7.52 -7.98
N LEU A 75 1.74 -6.27 -8.42
CA LEU A 75 1.03 -5.97 -9.66
C LEU A 75 1.74 -6.54 -10.89
N ARG A 76 3.08 -6.54 -10.91
CA ARG A 76 3.86 -7.16 -11.98
C ARG A 76 3.66 -8.68 -12.01
N TYR A 77 3.59 -9.33 -10.85
CA TYR A 77 3.30 -10.76 -10.77
C TYR A 77 1.92 -11.06 -11.37
N LEU A 78 0.87 -10.36 -10.93
CA LEU A 78 -0.48 -10.51 -11.48
C LEU A 78 -0.53 -10.26 -13.00
N LYS A 79 0.17 -9.23 -13.48
CA LYS A 79 0.28 -8.92 -14.91
C LYS A 79 0.88 -10.06 -15.70
N ASN A 80 1.95 -10.67 -15.18
CA ASN A 80 2.62 -11.81 -15.81
C ASN A 80 1.74 -13.08 -15.80
N SER A 81 0.82 -13.19 -14.84
CA SER A 81 -0.20 -14.25 -14.80
C SER A 81 -1.41 -13.97 -15.71
N GLY A 82 -1.36 -12.92 -16.52
CA GLY A 82 -2.40 -12.58 -17.50
C GLY A 82 -3.53 -11.69 -16.97
N MET A 83 -3.46 -11.23 -15.72
CA MET A 83 -4.43 -10.28 -15.19
C MET A 83 -4.18 -8.87 -15.72
N LYS A 84 -5.27 -8.17 -16.07
CA LYS A 84 -5.20 -6.74 -16.36
C LYS A 84 -5.04 -5.98 -15.04
N VAL A 85 -3.88 -5.38 -14.83
CA VAL A 85 -3.59 -4.52 -13.68
C VAL A 85 -3.45 -3.07 -14.11
N ILE A 86 -3.58 -2.19 -13.13
CA ILE A 86 -3.31 -0.75 -13.26
C ILE A 86 -1.83 -0.49 -13.54
N ASP A 87 -1.54 0.55 -14.34
CA ASP A 87 -0.19 1.10 -14.47
C ASP A 87 0.07 2.16 -13.39
N LEU A 88 1.04 1.89 -12.50
CA LEU A 88 1.37 2.81 -11.41
C LEU A 88 2.20 4.03 -11.87
N SER A 89 2.76 4.00 -13.09
CA SER A 89 3.58 5.10 -13.60
C SER A 89 2.79 6.40 -13.83
N GLU A 90 1.46 6.29 -13.92
CA GLU A 90 0.55 7.44 -14.04
C GLU A 90 0.34 8.19 -12.70
N TYR A 91 0.80 7.61 -11.58
CA TYR A 91 0.54 8.15 -10.25
C TYR A 91 1.79 8.74 -9.61
N ASP A 92 1.63 9.94 -9.06
CA ASP A 92 2.70 10.55 -8.31
C ASP A 92 2.91 9.84 -6.96
N ARG A 93 4.09 10.06 -6.39
CA ARG A 93 4.48 9.46 -5.12
C ARG A 93 3.50 9.81 -3.99
N LYS A 94 2.89 11.00 -3.99
CA LYS A 94 1.92 11.39 -2.96
C LYS A 94 0.65 10.54 -3.04
N THR A 95 0.13 10.35 -4.24
CA THR A 95 -1.05 9.52 -4.51
C THR A 95 -0.81 8.06 -4.12
N LEU A 96 0.37 7.51 -4.41
CA LEU A 96 0.74 6.16 -3.94
C LEU A 96 0.77 6.07 -2.40
N GLY A 97 1.24 7.11 -1.72
CA GLY A 97 1.17 7.19 -0.26
C GLY A 97 -0.27 7.23 0.27
N ASP A 98 -1.17 7.91 -0.43
CA ASP A 98 -2.59 7.95 -0.04
C ASP A 98 -3.27 6.60 -0.27
N ILE A 99 -2.91 5.87 -1.34
CA ILE A 99 -3.35 4.48 -1.58
C ILE A 99 -2.92 3.56 -0.43
N ALA A 100 -1.68 3.66 0.05
CA ALA A 100 -1.22 2.90 1.21
C ALA A 100 -2.08 3.16 2.46
N CYS A 101 -2.41 4.43 2.73
CA CYS A 101 -3.25 4.80 3.86
C CYS A 101 -4.67 4.25 3.70
N TYR A 102 -5.22 4.29 2.48
CA TYR A 102 -6.55 3.77 2.18
C TYR A 102 -6.65 2.25 2.37
N ILE A 103 -5.67 1.50 1.87
CA ILE A 103 -5.58 0.05 2.06
C ILE A 103 -5.57 -0.29 3.56
N ALA A 104 -4.73 0.39 4.34
CA ALA A 104 -4.62 0.16 5.79
C ALA A 104 -5.95 0.48 6.51
N TYR A 105 -6.60 1.59 6.16
CA TYR A 105 -7.91 1.98 6.70
C TYR A 105 -8.99 0.94 6.40
N LYS A 106 -9.12 0.51 5.14
CA LYS A 106 -10.11 -0.49 4.73
C LYS A 106 -9.84 -1.85 5.37
N ALA A 107 -8.59 -2.29 5.42
CA ALA A 107 -8.21 -3.54 6.09
C ALA A 107 -8.60 -3.51 7.58
N ALA A 108 -8.40 -2.38 8.28
CA ALA A 108 -8.82 -2.24 9.67
C ALA A 108 -10.35 -2.33 9.84
N ILE A 109 -11.12 -1.79 8.89
CA ILE A 109 -12.59 -1.89 8.91
C ILE A 109 -13.08 -3.32 8.67
N LEU A 110 -12.35 -4.12 7.89
CA LEU A 110 -12.75 -5.51 7.57
C LEU A 110 -12.51 -6.49 8.73
N GLN A 111 -11.66 -6.17 9.71
CA GLN A 111 -11.32 -7.03 10.85
C GLN A 111 -12.29 -6.87 12.04
N ARG A 112 -13.59 -6.91 11.76
CA ARG A 112 -14.66 -6.77 12.78
C ARG A 112 -15.16 -8.10 13.29
#